data_AF-A0A961VRH8-F1
#
_entry.id   AF-A0A961VRH8-F1
#
_cell.length_a   1.000
_cell.length_b   1.000
_cell.length_c   1.000
_cell.angle_alpha   90.00
_cell.angle_beta   90.00
_cell.angle_gamma   90.00
#
_symmetry.space_group_name_H-M   'P 1'
#
loop_
_entity.id
_entity.type
_entity.pdbx_description
1 polymer ?
#
loop_
_entity_poly.entity_id
_entity_poly.type
_entity_poly.pdbx_seq_one_letter_code
_entity_poly.pdbx_strand_id
1 'polypeptide(L)'
;MNANLAALLYLVAGVFFILALRGLSSPESSRRGNQFGIAGMTIAVVTTLFLAAPGWGGLLLIVLGIVIGGGIGAVIARRIPMTAMPQLVAAFHSLVGLAAVFVAAAALYAPAAFGIGDPGHIHGASLVEMSIGLAIGALTFTGSVIAFLKLDGRMSGAPILLSSRHVINAGLGILLVALIVIFTLTESHFVFWLITIAALALGVLIIVPIGGADMPVVISMLNSYS
;
A
#
# COMPACT_ATOMS: atom_id res chain seq x y z
N MET A 1 -9.90 25.70 2.53
CA MET A 1 -9.39 25.85 1.14
C MET A 1 -10.52 25.53 0.17
N ASN A 2 -10.63 26.18 -1.00
CA ASN A 2 -11.67 25.82 -1.97
C ASN A 2 -11.26 24.61 -2.83
N ALA A 3 -12.25 23.92 -3.42
CA ALA A 3 -12.01 22.70 -4.20
C ALA A 3 -11.13 22.94 -5.43
N ASN A 4 -11.29 24.06 -6.12
CA ASN A 4 -10.52 24.38 -7.33
C ASN A 4 -9.03 24.55 -7.04
N LEU A 5 -8.68 25.24 -5.95
CA LEU A 5 -7.29 25.39 -5.54
C LEU A 5 -6.69 24.05 -5.10
N ALA A 6 -7.44 23.24 -4.36
CA ALA A 6 -7.00 21.91 -3.95
C ALA A 6 -6.70 21.02 -5.17
N ALA A 7 -7.60 20.99 -6.15
CA ALA A 7 -7.43 20.25 -7.40
C ALA A 7 -6.20 20.71 -8.19
N LEU A 8 -5.97 22.02 -8.28
CA LEU A 8 -4.79 22.58 -8.94
C LEU A 8 -3.49 22.20 -8.21
N LEU A 9 -3.48 22.24 -6.88
CA LEU A 9 -2.31 21.83 -6.09
C LEU A 9 -2.03 20.32 -6.21
N TYR A 10 -3.07 19.48 -6.25
CA TYR A 10 -2.91 18.05 -6.52
C TYR A 10 -2.38 17.80 -7.94
N LEU A 11 -2.81 18.57 -8.94
CA LEU A 11 -2.25 18.49 -10.28
C LEU A 11 -0.76 18.86 -10.29
N VAL A 12 -0.37 19.94 -9.60
CA VAL A 12 1.03 20.34 -9.46
C VAL A 12 1.86 19.25 -8.77
N ALA A 13 1.34 18.65 -7.68
CA ALA A 13 1.98 17.52 -7.02
C ALA A 13 2.16 16.32 -7.96
N GLY A 14 1.15 15.99 -8.76
CA GLY A 14 1.22 14.95 -9.79
C GLY A 14 2.30 15.21 -10.84
N VAL A 15 2.41 16.45 -11.34
CA VAL A 15 3.49 16.85 -12.27
C VAL A 15 4.86 16.66 -11.61
N PHE A 16 5.00 17.00 -10.33
CA PHE A 16 6.26 16.83 -9.60
C PHE A 16 6.64 15.36 -9.42
N PHE A 17 5.67 14.46 -9.20
CA PHE A 17 5.94 13.01 -9.18
C PHE A 17 6.40 12.48 -10.55
N ILE A 18 5.80 12.95 -11.65
CA ILE A 18 6.25 12.61 -13.01
C ILE A 18 7.69 13.09 -13.25
N LEU A 19 8.00 14.32 -12.86
CA LEU A 19 9.36 14.87 -12.96
C LEU A 19 10.35 14.15 -12.04
N ALA A 20 9.90 13.66 -10.90
CA ALA A 20 10.72 12.85 -9.99
C ALA A 20 11.15 11.54 -10.68
N LEU A 21 10.20 10.78 -11.22
CA LEU A 21 10.48 9.53 -11.95
C LEU A 21 11.37 9.77 -13.17
N ARG A 22 11.12 10.85 -13.92
CA ARG A 22 11.98 11.24 -15.06
C ARG A 22 13.39 11.61 -14.61
N GLY A 23 13.56 12.28 -13.48
CA GLY A 23 14.88 12.64 -12.95
C GLY A 23 15.63 11.43 -12.39
N LEU A 24 14.93 10.42 -11.88
CA LEU A 24 15.54 9.20 -11.33
C LEU A 24 16.07 8.25 -12.42
N SER A 25 15.72 8.46 -13.69
CA SER A 25 16.15 7.58 -14.79
C SER A 25 17.58 7.85 -15.29
N SER A 26 18.24 8.92 -14.84
CA SER A 26 19.66 9.17 -15.14
C SER A 26 20.47 9.56 -13.89
N PRO A 27 21.72 9.10 -13.75
CA PRO A 27 22.59 9.48 -12.63
C PRO A 27 22.76 10.99 -12.50
N GLU A 28 22.89 11.70 -13.62
CA GLU A 28 23.10 13.15 -13.67
C GLU A 28 21.93 13.95 -13.08
N SER A 29 20.70 13.49 -13.30
CA SER A 29 19.49 14.20 -12.84
C SER A 29 18.86 13.61 -11.57
N SER A 30 19.38 12.49 -11.06
CA SER A 30 18.86 11.73 -9.92
C SER A 30 18.58 12.59 -8.67
N ARG A 31 19.52 13.47 -8.30
CA ARG A 31 19.36 14.36 -7.13
C ARG A 31 18.21 15.33 -7.29
N ARG A 32 18.07 15.92 -8.49
CA ARG A 32 16.97 16.83 -8.83
C ARG A 32 15.64 16.08 -8.90
N GLY A 33 15.64 14.86 -9.44
CA GLY A 33 14.48 13.97 -9.41
C GLY A 33 13.98 13.72 -7.99
N ASN A 34 14.88 13.40 -7.07
CA ASN A 34 14.53 13.22 -5.66
C ASN A 34 13.95 14.50 -5.01
N GLN A 35 14.50 15.69 -5.33
CA GLN A 35 13.95 16.96 -4.85
C GLN A 35 12.52 17.22 -5.35
N PHE A 36 12.22 16.89 -6.60
CA PHE A 36 10.85 16.97 -7.12
C PHE A 36 9.91 16.03 -6.37
N GLY A 37 10.35 14.81 -6.05
CA GLY A 37 9.57 13.87 -5.24
C GLY A 37 9.23 14.43 -3.85
N ILE A 38 10.23 15.01 -3.16
CA ILE A 38 10.03 15.63 -1.84
C ILE A 38 9.03 16.79 -1.93
N ALA A 39 9.17 17.67 -2.92
CA ALA A 39 8.29 18.81 -3.10
C ALA A 39 6.86 18.37 -3.46
N GLY A 40 6.70 17.38 -4.36
CA GLY A 40 5.40 16.83 -4.72
C GLY A 40 4.65 16.21 -3.54
N MET A 41 5.35 15.38 -2.74
CA MET A 41 4.78 14.80 -1.52
C MET A 41 4.41 15.86 -0.49
N THR A 42 5.25 16.88 -0.31
CA THR A 42 4.97 18.00 0.61
C THR A 42 3.71 18.75 0.19
N ILE A 43 3.57 19.07 -1.11
CA ILE A 43 2.37 19.75 -1.64
C ILE A 43 1.13 18.88 -1.41
N ALA A 44 1.19 17.58 -1.70
CA ALA A 44 0.06 16.67 -1.52
C ALA A 44 -0.41 16.62 -0.06
N VAL A 45 0.49 16.35 0.88
CA VAL A 45 0.16 16.25 2.31
C VAL A 45 -0.41 17.57 2.85
N VAL A 46 0.24 18.69 2.53
CA VAL A 46 -0.21 20.02 2.97
C VAL A 46 -1.58 20.35 2.40
N THR A 47 -1.80 20.08 1.11
CA THR A 47 -3.09 20.30 0.44
C THR A 47 -4.20 19.49 1.13
N THR A 48 -3.96 18.20 1.40
CA THR A 48 -4.94 17.34 2.09
C THR A 48 -5.27 17.87 3.49
N LEU A 49 -4.27 18.31 4.27
CA LEU A 49 -4.49 18.88 5.60
C LEU A 49 -5.36 20.14 5.57
N PHE A 50 -5.10 21.07 4.64
CA PHE A 50 -5.87 22.30 4.50
C PHE A 50 -7.28 22.08 3.92
N LEU A 51 -7.47 21.02 3.15
CA LEU A 51 -8.78 20.66 2.60
C LEU A 51 -9.64 19.98 3.66
N ALA A 52 -9.08 18.98 4.36
CA ALA A 52 -9.77 18.23 5.41
C ALA A 52 -10.05 19.10 6.64
N ALA A 53 -9.19 20.08 6.92
CA ALA A 53 -9.29 21.00 8.06
C ALA A 53 -9.66 20.28 9.38
N PRO A 54 -8.88 19.26 9.80
CA PRO A 54 -9.22 18.46 10.96
C PRO A 54 -9.22 19.33 12.23
N GLY A 55 -10.14 19.04 13.15
CA GLY A 55 -10.12 19.64 14.49
C GLY A 55 -8.82 19.31 15.24
N TRP A 56 -8.55 20.04 16.32
CA TRP A 56 -7.29 19.95 17.09
C TRP A 56 -6.87 18.51 17.45
N GLY A 57 -7.82 17.68 17.90
CA GLY A 57 -7.54 16.28 18.24
C GLY A 57 -7.09 15.45 17.02
N GLY A 58 -7.78 15.60 15.88
CA GLY A 58 -7.42 14.91 14.64
C GLY A 58 -6.08 15.38 14.08
N LEU A 59 -5.83 16.69 14.11
CA LEU A 59 -4.56 17.27 13.70
C LEU A 59 -3.39 16.72 14.54
N LEU A 60 -3.57 16.63 15.87
CA LEU A 60 -2.56 16.10 16.78
C LEU A 60 -2.24 14.63 16.47
N LEU A 61 -3.25 13.80 16.21
CA LEU A 61 -3.06 12.39 15.83
C LEU A 61 -2.32 12.26 14.48
N ILE A 62 -2.66 13.08 13.49
CA ILE A 62 -2.00 13.05 12.17
C ILE A 62 -0.52 13.46 12.30
N VAL A 63 -0.24 14.57 12.99
CA VAL A 63 1.14 15.05 13.19
C VAL A 63 1.96 14.01 13.96
N LEU A 64 1.40 13.42 15.02
CA LEU A 64 2.06 12.38 15.80
C LEU A 64 2.35 11.14 14.96
N GLY A 65 1.40 10.70 14.12
CA GLY A 65 1.60 9.60 13.18
C GLY A 65 2.72 9.87 12.18
N ILE A 66 2.76 11.06 11.56
CA ILE A 66 3.82 11.47 10.63
C ILE A 66 5.18 11.50 11.32
N VAL A 67 5.26 12.09 12.52
CA VAL A 67 6.52 12.20 13.26
C VAL A 67 7.05 10.84 13.69
N ILE A 68 6.18 9.95 14.21
CA ILE A 68 6.60 8.61 14.64
C ILE A 68 7.00 7.78 13.42
N GLY A 69 6.13 7.67 12.41
CA GLY A 69 6.40 6.86 11.22
C GLY A 69 7.60 7.37 10.42
N GLY A 70 7.62 8.68 10.13
CA GLY A 70 8.72 9.33 9.42
C GLY A 70 10.04 9.30 10.21
N GLY A 71 9.98 9.46 11.53
CA GLY A 71 11.15 9.39 12.41
C GLY A 71 11.77 7.99 12.41
N ILE A 72 10.96 6.95 12.63
CA ILE A 72 11.42 5.55 12.58
C ILE A 72 11.99 5.22 11.20
N GLY A 73 11.27 5.57 10.13
CA GLY A 73 11.72 5.36 8.75
C GLY A 73 13.06 6.05 8.45
N ALA A 74 13.24 7.30 8.88
CA ALA A 74 14.48 8.04 8.69
C ALA A 74 15.66 7.43 9.45
N VAL A 75 15.43 6.93 10.67
CA VAL A 75 16.48 6.25 11.45
C VAL A 75 16.90 4.94 10.78
N ILE A 76 15.94 4.12 10.35
CA ILE A 76 16.22 2.84 9.68
C ILE A 76 16.98 3.09 8.37
N ALA A 77 16.48 3.99 7.52
CA ALA A 77 17.08 4.29 6.22
C ALA A 77 18.53 4.82 6.32
N ARG A 78 18.88 5.51 7.41
CA ARG A 78 20.26 6.01 7.64
C ARG A 78 21.22 4.96 8.17
N ARG A 79 20.72 3.91 8.83
CA ARG A 79 21.56 2.94 9.57
C ARG A 79 21.75 1.62 8.82
N ILE A 80 20.91 1.32 7.86
CA ILE A 80 20.93 0.04 7.14
C ILE A 80 22.09 -0.03 6.14
N PRO A 81 22.85 -1.14 6.08
CA PRO A 81 23.92 -1.28 5.09
C PRO A 81 23.36 -1.35 3.67
N MET A 82 24.10 -0.82 2.69
CA MET A 82 23.68 -0.82 1.28
C MET A 82 23.48 -2.23 0.71
N THR A 83 24.16 -3.23 1.25
CA THR A 83 23.99 -4.64 0.90
C THR A 83 22.63 -5.22 1.31
N ALA A 84 21.95 -4.60 2.28
CA ALA A 84 20.64 -4.99 2.79
C ALA A 84 19.48 -4.16 2.18
N MET A 85 19.76 -3.29 1.20
CA MET A 85 18.74 -2.45 0.58
C MET A 85 17.59 -3.25 -0.06
N PRO A 86 17.82 -4.40 -0.73
CA PRO A 86 16.71 -5.18 -1.30
C PRO A 86 15.66 -5.59 -0.25
N GLN A 87 16.06 -6.10 0.91
CA GLN A 87 15.09 -6.48 1.94
C GLN A 87 14.42 -5.26 2.58
N LEU A 88 15.12 -4.12 2.71
CA LEU A 88 14.50 -2.89 3.21
C LEU A 88 13.39 -2.41 2.29
N VAL A 89 13.64 -2.45 0.99
CA VAL A 89 12.64 -2.09 -0.03
C VAL A 89 11.43 -3.01 0.13
N ALA A 90 11.62 -4.33 0.25
CA ALA A 90 10.51 -5.25 0.53
C ALA A 90 9.76 -4.87 1.83
N ALA A 91 10.48 -4.60 2.92
CA ALA A 91 9.86 -4.21 4.19
C ALA A 91 9.02 -2.93 4.06
N PHE A 92 9.48 -1.89 3.35
CA PHE A 92 8.68 -0.68 3.14
C PHE A 92 7.44 -0.92 2.29
N HIS A 93 7.51 -1.76 1.26
CA HIS A 93 6.33 -2.15 0.47
C HIS A 93 5.27 -2.84 1.31
N SER A 94 5.68 -3.61 2.32
CA SER A 94 4.73 -4.22 3.23
C SER A 94 3.91 -3.15 3.98
N LEU A 95 4.55 -2.07 4.44
CA LEU A 95 3.89 -1.00 5.17
C LEU A 95 2.93 -0.21 4.27
N VAL A 96 3.25 -0.04 2.97
CA VAL A 96 2.33 0.57 1.99
C VAL A 96 1.08 -0.30 1.81
N GLY A 97 1.24 -1.61 1.65
CA GLY A 97 0.11 -2.54 1.55
C GLY A 97 -0.78 -2.53 2.78
N LEU A 98 -0.19 -2.51 3.98
CA LEU A 98 -0.95 -2.43 5.23
C LEU A 98 -1.66 -1.07 5.40
N ALA A 99 -1.04 0.03 4.95
CA ALA A 99 -1.68 1.34 4.94
C ALA A 99 -2.93 1.33 4.04
N ALA A 100 -2.89 0.69 2.87
CA ALA A 100 -4.05 0.54 1.99
C ALA A 100 -5.20 -0.23 2.67
N VAL A 101 -4.89 -1.29 3.42
CA VAL A 101 -5.89 -2.04 4.22
C VAL A 101 -6.54 -1.13 5.27
N PHE A 102 -5.75 -0.32 5.99
CA PHE A 102 -6.31 0.61 6.98
C PHE A 102 -7.09 1.77 6.38
N VAL A 103 -6.69 2.28 5.20
CA VAL A 103 -7.45 3.30 4.47
C VAL A 103 -8.80 2.72 4.00
N ALA A 104 -8.81 1.50 3.48
CA ALA A 104 -10.04 0.81 3.09
C ALA A 104 -10.96 0.57 4.31
N ALA A 105 -10.40 0.17 5.46
CA ALA A 105 -11.16 0.03 6.68
C ALA A 105 -11.74 1.39 7.14
N ALA A 106 -10.93 2.45 7.13
CA ALA A 106 -11.41 3.79 7.47
C ALA A 106 -12.55 4.26 6.54
N ALA A 107 -12.47 3.95 5.24
CA ALA A 107 -13.52 4.26 4.27
C ALA A 107 -14.81 3.47 4.51
N LEU A 108 -14.71 2.21 4.95
CA LEU A 108 -15.87 1.39 5.32
C LEU A 108 -16.54 1.88 6.61
N TYR A 109 -15.75 2.21 7.63
CA TYR A 109 -16.27 2.62 8.95
C TYR A 109 -16.70 4.09 9.01
N ALA A 110 -16.16 4.95 8.15
CA ALA A 110 -16.46 6.38 8.10
C ALA A 110 -16.62 6.91 6.66
N PRO A 111 -17.54 6.35 5.84
CA PRO A 111 -17.66 6.66 4.42
C PRO A 111 -17.97 8.13 4.14
N ALA A 112 -18.70 8.80 5.02
CA ALA A 112 -19.01 10.23 4.89
C ALA A 112 -17.75 11.10 4.88
N ALA A 113 -16.69 10.71 5.62
CA ALA A 113 -15.42 11.43 5.64
C ALA A 113 -14.65 11.34 4.30
N PHE A 114 -14.95 10.33 3.50
CA PHE A 114 -14.39 10.13 2.16
C PHE A 114 -15.32 10.64 1.06
N GLY A 115 -16.53 11.10 1.39
CA GLY A 115 -17.53 11.56 0.41
C GLY A 115 -18.11 10.42 -0.44
N ILE A 116 -18.11 9.19 0.06
CA ILE A 116 -18.53 8.00 -0.68
C ILE A 116 -19.90 7.44 -0.24
N GLY A 117 -20.62 8.16 0.62
CA GLY A 117 -21.93 7.77 1.14
C GLY A 117 -21.95 7.71 2.67
N ASP A 118 -22.93 6.98 3.21
CA ASP A 118 -23.14 6.77 4.65
C ASP A 118 -23.02 5.28 5.00
N PRO A 119 -22.81 4.91 6.28
CA PRO A 119 -22.80 3.50 6.68
C PRO A 119 -24.09 2.78 6.25
N GLY A 120 -23.95 1.69 5.48
CA GLY A 120 -25.07 0.94 4.89
C GLY A 120 -25.53 1.45 3.52
N HIS A 121 -24.97 2.56 3.02
CA HIS A 121 -25.32 3.23 1.76
C HIS A 121 -24.08 3.83 1.07
N ILE A 122 -22.99 3.08 1.01
CA ILE A 122 -21.78 3.44 0.28
C ILE A 122 -22.03 3.26 -1.23
N HIS A 123 -21.52 4.17 -2.04
CA HIS A 123 -21.63 4.06 -3.49
C HIS A 123 -20.99 2.75 -3.98
N GLY A 124 -21.72 1.98 -4.81
CA GLY A 124 -21.27 0.67 -5.28
C GLY A 124 -19.90 0.70 -5.98
N ALA A 125 -19.60 1.75 -6.75
CA ALA A 125 -18.28 1.94 -7.35
C ALA A 125 -17.16 2.05 -6.30
N SER A 126 -17.40 2.78 -5.21
CA SER A 126 -16.47 2.92 -4.10
C SER A 126 -16.28 1.61 -3.35
N LEU A 127 -17.31 0.77 -3.20
CA LEU A 127 -17.18 -0.57 -2.63
C LEU A 127 -16.28 -1.48 -3.49
N VAL A 128 -16.40 -1.39 -4.82
CA VAL A 128 -15.55 -2.15 -5.76
C VAL A 128 -14.10 -1.68 -5.64
N GLU A 129 -13.85 -0.38 -5.74
CA GLU A 129 -12.49 0.19 -5.65
C GLU A 129 -11.83 -0.11 -4.31
N MET A 130 -12.58 0.07 -3.21
CA MET A 130 -12.10 -0.19 -1.85
C MET A 130 -11.75 -1.66 -1.63
N SER A 131 -12.60 -2.60 -2.10
CA SER A 131 -12.37 -4.03 -1.91
C SER A 131 -11.23 -4.58 -2.76
N ILE A 132 -11.04 -4.05 -3.98
CA ILE A 132 -9.86 -4.37 -4.81
C ILE A 132 -8.59 -3.80 -4.16
N GLY A 133 -8.60 -2.54 -3.74
CA GLY A 133 -7.47 -1.91 -3.04
C GLY A 133 -7.09 -2.64 -1.75
N LEU A 134 -8.09 -3.07 -0.98
CA LEU A 134 -7.93 -3.90 0.21
C LEU A 134 -7.23 -5.23 -0.10
N ALA A 135 -7.73 -5.95 -1.10
CA ALA A 135 -7.19 -7.26 -1.47
C ALA A 135 -5.75 -7.16 -1.98
N ILE A 136 -5.47 -6.19 -2.85
CA ILE A 136 -4.11 -5.94 -3.36
C ILE A 136 -3.18 -5.51 -2.22
N GLY A 137 -3.61 -4.60 -1.35
CA GLY A 137 -2.82 -4.13 -0.21
C GLY A 137 -2.46 -5.25 0.78
N ALA A 138 -3.43 -6.11 1.13
CA ALA A 138 -3.22 -7.24 2.03
C ALA A 138 -2.28 -8.31 1.41
N LEU A 139 -2.46 -8.61 0.12
CA LEU A 139 -1.58 -9.50 -0.63
C LEU A 139 -0.15 -8.93 -0.66
N THR A 140 0.01 -7.65 -0.96
CA THR A 140 1.31 -6.97 -1.00
C THR A 140 1.97 -6.96 0.37
N PHE A 141 1.23 -6.75 1.45
CA PHE A 141 1.75 -6.76 2.82
C PHE A 141 2.43 -8.10 3.12
N THR A 142 1.70 -9.20 3.01
CA THR A 142 2.23 -10.54 3.35
C THR A 142 3.27 -11.03 2.35
N GLY A 143 3.07 -10.80 1.05
CA GLY A 143 4.06 -11.15 0.04
C GLY A 143 5.40 -10.45 0.27
N SER A 144 5.36 -9.16 0.63
CA SER A 144 6.56 -8.39 0.94
C SER A 144 7.24 -8.84 2.24
N VAL A 145 6.46 -9.25 3.25
CA VAL A 145 7.02 -9.84 4.49
C VAL A 145 7.77 -11.14 4.18
N ILE A 146 7.23 -12.02 3.34
CA ILE A 146 7.93 -13.26 2.94
C ILE A 146 9.19 -12.94 2.15
N ALA A 147 9.14 -11.99 1.20
CA ALA A 147 10.32 -11.56 0.45
C ALA A 147 11.41 -11.00 1.37
N PHE A 148 11.03 -10.15 2.34
CA PHE A 148 11.92 -9.65 3.38
C PHE A 148 12.57 -10.79 4.16
N LEU A 149 11.78 -11.72 4.70
CA LEU A 149 12.29 -12.81 5.53
C LEU A 149 13.28 -13.73 4.79
N LYS A 150 13.06 -13.97 3.50
CA LYS A 150 13.96 -14.78 2.66
C LYS A 150 15.28 -14.08 2.38
N LEU A 151 15.24 -12.79 2.04
CA LEU A 151 16.45 -12.00 1.77
C LEU A 151 17.26 -11.72 3.04
N ASP A 152 16.58 -11.58 4.18
CA ASP A 152 17.21 -11.41 5.50
C ASP A 152 17.78 -12.72 6.07
N GLY A 153 17.51 -13.87 5.42
CA GLY A 153 17.98 -15.19 5.87
C GLY A 153 17.21 -15.77 7.06
N ARG A 154 16.16 -15.10 7.53
CA ARG A 154 15.26 -15.59 8.61
C ARG A 154 14.30 -16.68 8.13
N MET A 155 14.12 -16.78 6.81
CA MET A 155 13.44 -17.88 6.12
C MET A 155 14.38 -18.48 5.07
N SER A 156 14.28 -19.78 4.82
CA SER A 156 15.07 -20.44 3.77
C SER A 156 14.84 -19.78 2.40
N GLY A 157 15.92 -19.50 1.69
CA GLY A 157 15.88 -19.03 0.31
C GLY A 157 15.47 -20.12 -0.70
N ALA A 158 15.40 -21.39 -0.29
CA ALA A 158 14.93 -22.45 -1.16
C ALA A 158 13.42 -22.33 -1.42
N PRO A 159 12.94 -22.64 -2.64
CA PRO A 159 11.51 -22.79 -2.92
C PRO A 159 10.83 -23.76 -1.94
N ILE A 160 9.81 -23.29 -1.21
CA ILE A 160 9.00 -24.15 -0.34
C ILE A 160 7.73 -24.51 -1.13
N LEU A 161 7.64 -25.77 -1.55
CA LEU A 161 6.56 -26.25 -2.42
C LEU A 161 5.45 -26.91 -1.60
N LEU A 162 4.24 -26.36 -1.71
CA LEU A 162 3.02 -26.97 -1.19
C LEU A 162 2.39 -27.90 -2.24
N SER A 163 1.93 -29.07 -1.83
CA SER A 163 1.13 -29.96 -2.68
C SER A 163 -0.11 -29.24 -3.21
N SER A 164 -0.40 -29.38 -4.50
CA SER A 164 -1.55 -28.74 -5.16
C SER A 164 -1.58 -27.20 -5.09
N ARG A 165 -0.44 -26.53 -4.92
CA ARG A 165 -0.34 -25.05 -4.82
C ARG A 165 -1.12 -24.30 -5.90
N HIS A 166 -1.13 -24.79 -7.14
CA HIS A 166 -1.81 -24.13 -8.25
C HIS A 166 -3.32 -24.15 -8.07
N VAL A 167 -3.87 -25.28 -7.61
CA VAL A 167 -5.30 -25.42 -7.32
C VAL A 167 -5.69 -24.56 -6.11
N ILE A 168 -4.87 -24.56 -5.05
CA ILE A 168 -5.11 -23.75 -3.85
C ILE A 168 -5.09 -22.26 -4.19
N ASN A 169 -4.09 -21.79 -4.92
CA ASN A 169 -3.96 -20.38 -5.30
C ASN A 169 -5.07 -19.95 -6.25
N ALA A 170 -5.44 -20.80 -7.22
CA ALA A 170 -6.58 -20.53 -8.11
C ALA A 170 -7.89 -20.49 -7.33
N GLY A 171 -8.10 -21.43 -6.40
CA GLY A 171 -9.27 -21.46 -5.52
C GLY A 171 -9.37 -20.21 -4.65
N LEU A 172 -8.27 -19.75 -4.07
CA LEU A 172 -8.22 -18.50 -3.31
C LEU A 172 -8.48 -17.26 -4.18
N GLY A 173 -7.96 -17.24 -5.42
CA GLY A 173 -8.24 -16.18 -6.38
C GLY A 173 -9.73 -16.10 -6.74
N ILE A 174 -10.36 -17.23 -7.02
CA ILE A 174 -11.81 -17.32 -7.28
C ILE A 174 -12.61 -16.91 -6.04
N LEU A 175 -12.20 -17.38 -4.86
CA LEU A 175 -12.82 -17.02 -3.59
C LEU A 175 -12.75 -15.51 -3.35
N LEU A 176 -11.61 -14.86 -3.61
CA LEU A 176 -11.48 -13.41 -3.48
C LEU A 176 -12.45 -12.65 -4.39
N VAL A 177 -12.58 -13.07 -5.66
CA VAL A 177 -13.53 -12.46 -6.59
C VAL A 177 -14.97 -12.64 -6.09
N ALA A 178 -15.33 -13.83 -5.62
CA ALA A 178 -16.65 -14.10 -5.06
C ALA A 178 -16.93 -13.25 -3.81
N LEU A 179 -15.95 -13.14 -2.90
CA LEU A 179 -16.07 -12.32 -1.69
C LEU A 179 -16.20 -10.83 -2.01
N ILE A 180 -15.48 -10.32 -3.02
CA ILE A 180 -15.62 -8.94 -3.49
C ILE A 180 -17.04 -8.69 -4.00
N VAL A 181 -17.59 -9.59 -4.82
CA VAL A 181 -18.97 -9.48 -5.31
C VAL A 181 -19.97 -9.52 -4.15
N ILE A 182 -19.78 -10.42 -3.17
CA ILE A 182 -20.66 -10.49 -2.00
C ILE A 182 -20.55 -9.19 -1.19
N PHE A 183 -19.35 -8.66 -0.98
CA PHE A 183 -19.13 -7.42 -0.23
C PHE A 183 -19.80 -6.23 -0.92
N THR A 184 -19.68 -6.08 -2.24
CA THR A 184 -20.28 -4.96 -2.97
C THR A 184 -21.80 -4.99 -2.97
N LEU A 185 -22.41 -6.17 -2.77
CA LEU A 185 -23.86 -6.33 -2.66
C LEU A 185 -24.38 -6.19 -1.22
N THR A 186 -23.53 -6.39 -0.21
CA THR A 186 -23.98 -6.52 1.19
C THR A 186 -23.38 -5.49 2.15
N GLU A 187 -22.29 -4.82 1.78
CA GLU A 187 -21.48 -3.96 2.65
C GLU A 187 -21.02 -4.64 3.96
N SER A 188 -21.03 -5.97 4.00
CA SER A 188 -20.79 -6.68 5.25
C SER A 188 -19.36 -6.50 5.73
N HIS A 189 -19.21 -5.94 6.93
CA HIS A 189 -17.91 -5.80 7.60
C HIS A 189 -17.24 -7.18 7.82
N PHE A 190 -18.03 -8.23 8.02
CA PHE A 190 -17.49 -9.58 8.13
C PHE A 190 -16.84 -10.03 6.82
N VAL A 191 -17.50 -9.77 5.69
CA VAL A 191 -16.98 -10.12 4.36
C VAL A 191 -15.73 -9.30 4.03
N PHE A 192 -15.70 -8.01 4.41
CA PHE A 192 -14.49 -7.18 4.30
C PHE A 192 -13.26 -7.82 4.97
N TRP A 193 -13.40 -8.26 6.21
CA TRP A 193 -12.29 -8.91 6.92
C TRP A 193 -11.98 -10.31 6.37
N LEU A 194 -12.97 -11.00 5.81
CA LEU A 194 -12.74 -12.28 5.12
C LEU A 194 -11.94 -12.10 3.82
N ILE A 195 -12.20 -11.04 3.04
CA ILE A 195 -11.36 -10.64 1.90
C ILE A 195 -9.92 -10.41 2.37
N THR A 196 -9.77 -9.65 3.46
CA THR A 196 -8.44 -9.34 4.03
C THR A 196 -7.68 -10.63 4.37
N ILE A 197 -8.29 -11.54 5.12
CA ILE A 197 -7.67 -12.80 5.53
C ILE A 197 -7.31 -13.67 4.32
N ALA A 198 -8.22 -13.79 3.34
CA ALA A 198 -7.98 -14.56 2.13
C ALA A 198 -6.83 -13.96 1.29
N ALA A 199 -6.74 -12.63 1.20
CA ALA A 199 -5.68 -11.93 0.49
C ALA A 199 -4.33 -12.04 1.21
N LEU A 200 -4.31 -11.94 2.54
CA LEU A 200 -3.13 -12.22 3.36
C LEU A 200 -2.61 -13.65 3.14
N ALA A 201 -3.51 -14.64 3.14
CA ALA A 201 -3.14 -16.03 2.87
C ALA A 201 -2.60 -16.20 1.45
N LEU A 202 -3.25 -15.60 0.45
CA LEU A 202 -2.81 -15.66 -0.94
C LEU A 202 -1.42 -15.03 -1.11
N GLY A 203 -1.16 -13.87 -0.53
CA GLY A 203 0.15 -13.20 -0.57
C GLY A 203 1.28 -14.06 -0.03
N VAL A 204 1.05 -14.79 1.06
CA VAL A 204 2.02 -15.79 1.55
C VAL A 204 2.20 -16.92 0.52
N LEU A 205 1.10 -17.53 0.08
CA LEU A 205 1.12 -18.76 -0.73
C LEU A 205 1.69 -18.58 -2.15
N ILE A 206 1.61 -17.38 -2.72
CA ILE A 206 2.20 -17.11 -4.04
C ILE A 206 3.71 -16.81 -3.97
N ILE A 207 4.23 -16.31 -2.84
CA ILE A 207 5.65 -15.90 -2.70
C ILE A 207 6.52 -17.00 -2.05
N VAL A 208 5.96 -17.77 -1.11
CA VAL A 208 6.66 -18.89 -0.45
C VAL A 208 7.29 -19.90 -1.44
N PRO A 209 6.70 -20.22 -2.60
CA PRO A 209 7.31 -21.12 -3.58
C PRO A 209 8.41 -20.51 -4.45
N ILE A 210 8.69 -19.21 -4.35
CA ILE A 210 9.68 -18.53 -5.21
C ILE A 210 11.06 -18.58 -4.55
N GLY A 211 12.12 -18.84 -5.32
CA GLY A 211 13.49 -18.92 -4.80
C GLY A 211 14.06 -17.56 -4.40
N GLY A 212 15.02 -17.55 -3.48
CA GLY A 212 15.72 -16.35 -3.01
C GLY A 212 16.41 -15.56 -4.13
N ALA A 213 16.94 -16.28 -5.13
CA ALA A 213 17.59 -15.68 -6.31
C ALA A 213 16.61 -14.86 -7.18
N ASP A 214 15.32 -15.24 -7.20
CA ASP A 214 14.28 -14.57 -8.00
C ASP A 214 13.54 -13.47 -7.21
N MET A 215 13.88 -13.26 -5.93
CA MET A 215 13.24 -12.27 -5.07
C MET A 215 13.30 -10.82 -5.60
N PRO A 216 14.35 -10.35 -6.29
CA PRO A 216 14.33 -9.01 -6.87
C PRO A 216 13.18 -8.78 -7.84
N VAL A 217 12.80 -9.80 -8.63
CA VAL A 217 11.65 -9.73 -9.55
C VAL A 217 10.34 -9.66 -8.76
N VAL A 218 10.23 -10.45 -7.70
CA VAL A 218 9.06 -10.42 -6.80
C VAL A 218 8.88 -9.04 -6.19
N ILE A 219 9.95 -8.43 -5.68
CA ILE A 219 9.89 -7.09 -5.07
C ILE A 219 9.44 -6.06 -6.10
N SER A 220 9.95 -6.12 -7.33
CA SER A 220 9.50 -5.22 -8.40
C SER A 220 8.01 -5.41 -8.74
N MET A 221 7.51 -6.64 -8.73
CA MET A 221 6.10 -6.94 -8.97
C MET A 221 5.21 -6.46 -7.82
N LEU A 222 5.62 -6.69 -6.57
CA LEU A 222 4.89 -6.20 -5.39
C LEU A 222 4.91 -4.67 -5.30
N ASN A 223 5.98 -4.02 -5.76
CA ASN A 223 6.05 -2.56 -5.94
C ASN A 223 5.04 -2.05 -6.98
N SER A 224 4.70 -2.83 -8.01
CA SER A 224 3.64 -2.42 -8.95
C SER A 224 2.23 -2.55 -8.40
N TYR A 225 2.07 -3.31 -7.32
CA TYR A 225 0.79 -3.52 -6.64
C TYR A 225 0.53 -2.48 -5.54
N SER A 226 1.60 -1.91 -4.97
CA SER A 226 1.56 -0.84 -3.96
C SER A 226 1.41 0.54 -4.59
#